data_AF-A0A0N1DGV9-F1
#
_entry.id   AF-A0A0N1DGV9-F1
#
_cell.length_a   1.000
_cell.length_b   1.000
_cell.length_c   1.000
_cell.angle_alpha   90.00
_cell.angle_beta   90.00
_cell.angle_gamma   90.00
#
_symmetry.space_group_name_H-M   'P 1'
#
loop_
_entity.id
_entity.type
_entity.pdbx_description
1 polymer ?
#
loop_
_entity_poly.entity_id
_entity_poly.type
_entity_poly.pdbx_seq_one_letter_code
_entity_poly.pdbx_strand_id
1 'polypeptide(L)'
;MKCCQCDTPAMYQIGENNVPLCLDCYFKLTQIRQQEFENSERMINYLNDEMSSIAGFPPDGPKFPPRPRPVVVAGTKLNNISVNNSVVGTINTGSIGTVDQSITALAQNGEQGLAEAVKGLSEAILQSGDLTRNQKNELVEILSVVAKESAAPKDARRNTVAISLLEKATKITELASDITDVCQKWWPVLFAAFSVAAG
;
A
#
# COMPACT_ATOMS: atom_id res chain seq x y z
N MET A 1 14.61 19.27 -13.70
CA MET A 1 14.81 18.35 -14.84
C MET A 1 13.68 17.33 -14.85
N LYS A 2 13.14 16.99 -16.01
CA LYS A 2 12.09 15.96 -16.14
C LYS A 2 12.71 14.58 -16.36
N CYS A 3 12.03 13.53 -15.91
CA CYS A 3 12.43 12.16 -16.22
C CYS A 3 12.31 11.92 -17.73
N CYS A 4 13.27 11.18 -18.31
CA CYS A 4 13.25 10.86 -19.74
C CYS A 4 12.08 9.94 -20.12
N GLN A 5 11.55 9.16 -19.18
CA GLN A 5 10.54 8.13 -19.41
C GLN A 5 9.13 8.53 -18.94
N CYS A 6 9.00 9.57 -18.11
CA CYS A 6 7.71 9.99 -17.57
C CYS A 6 7.70 11.46 -17.14
N ASP A 7 6.53 12.04 -16.89
CA ASP A 7 6.36 13.47 -16.56
C ASP A 7 6.77 13.87 -15.13
N THR A 8 7.33 12.94 -14.36
CA THR A 8 7.75 13.20 -12.97
C THR A 8 9.11 13.90 -12.89
N PRO A 9 9.38 14.65 -11.81
CA PRO A 9 10.69 15.28 -11.61
C PRO A 9 11.80 14.22 -11.50
N ALA A 10 12.89 14.43 -12.23
CA ALA A 10 14.05 13.55 -12.17
C ALA A 10 14.90 13.82 -10.92
N MET A 11 15.39 12.75 -10.30
CA MET A 11 16.25 12.78 -9.11
C MET A 11 17.60 12.07 -9.32
N TYR A 12 17.67 11.14 -10.28
CA TYR A 12 18.86 10.32 -10.55
C TYR A 12 19.31 10.53 -12.00
N GLN A 13 20.61 10.33 -12.25
CA GLN A 13 21.19 10.32 -13.60
C GLN A 13 21.95 9.01 -13.79
N ILE A 14 21.79 8.38 -14.96
CA ILE A 14 22.40 7.07 -15.24
C ILE A 14 23.14 7.06 -16.57
N GLY A 15 24.28 6.38 -16.59
CA GLY A 15 25.09 6.15 -17.77
C GLY A 15 25.92 7.36 -18.16
N GLU A 16 26.76 7.19 -19.19
CA GLU A 16 27.67 8.23 -19.68
C GLU A 16 26.91 9.43 -20.28
N ASN A 17 25.70 9.20 -20.81
CA ASN A 17 24.82 10.22 -21.36
C ASN A 17 24.00 10.99 -20.29
N ASN A 18 24.23 10.73 -18.98
CA ASN A 18 23.54 11.37 -17.86
C ASN A 18 22.02 11.42 -18.00
N VAL A 19 21.41 10.29 -18.40
CA VAL A 19 19.96 10.23 -18.65
C VAL A 19 19.20 10.47 -17.35
N PRO A 20 18.36 11.52 -17.25
CA PRO A 20 17.65 11.87 -16.03
C PRO A 20 16.46 10.93 -15.80
N LEU A 21 16.39 10.32 -14.62
CA LEU A 21 15.33 9.41 -14.21
C LEU A 21 14.71 9.82 -12.87
N CYS A 22 13.41 9.58 -12.72
CA CYS A 22 12.73 9.68 -11.44
C CYS A 22 13.00 8.45 -10.57
N LEU A 23 12.58 8.51 -9.29
CA LEU A 23 12.74 7.42 -8.34
C LEU A 23 12.14 6.09 -8.84
N ASP A 24 10.92 6.13 -9.40
CA ASP A 24 10.23 4.91 -9.85
C ASP A 24 10.90 4.28 -11.07
N CYS A 25 11.30 5.10 -12.05
CA CYS A 25 12.00 4.61 -13.23
C CYS A 25 13.40 4.08 -12.88
N TYR A 26 14.09 4.74 -11.93
CA TYR A 26 15.37 4.27 -11.40
C TYR A 26 15.22 2.93 -10.64
N PHE A 27 14.17 2.80 -9.82
CA PHE A 27 13.88 1.58 -9.07
C PHE A 27 13.61 0.41 -10.01
N LYS A 28 12.77 0.60 -11.03
CA LYS A 28 12.51 -0.43 -12.05
C LYS A 28 13.78 -0.88 -12.76
N LEU A 29 14.65 0.05 -13.15
CA LEU A 29 15.92 -0.30 -13.78
C LEU A 29 16.83 -1.11 -12.84
N THR A 30 16.90 -0.70 -11.57
CA THR A 30 17.68 -1.43 -10.55
C THR A 30 17.15 -2.84 -10.34
N GLN A 31 15.83 -3.02 -10.35
CA GLN A 31 15.20 -4.34 -10.27
C GLN A 31 15.53 -5.23 -11.47
N ILE A 32 15.51 -4.69 -12.70
CA ILE A 32 15.89 -5.43 -13.91
C ILE A 32 17.35 -5.89 -13.83
N ARG A 33 18.27 -4.99 -13.47
CA ARG A 33 19.69 -5.34 -13.30
C ARG A 33 19.89 -6.41 -12.24
N GLN A 34 19.14 -6.34 -11.15
CA GLN A 34 19.21 -7.34 -10.08
C GLN A 34 18.77 -8.74 -10.57
N GLN A 35 17.76 -8.81 -11.44
CA GLN A 35 17.32 -10.04 -12.10
C GLN A 35 18.41 -10.62 -13.03
N GLU A 36 19.08 -9.77 -13.80
CA GLU A 36 20.18 -10.17 -14.69
C GLU A 36 21.36 -10.75 -13.90
N PHE A 37 21.73 -10.13 -12.78
CA PHE A 37 22.74 -10.67 -11.87
C PHE A 37 22.33 -12.03 -11.31
N GLU A 38 21.08 -12.19 -10.86
CA GLU A 38 20.60 -13.47 -10.34
C GLU A 38 20.64 -14.58 -11.41
N ASN A 39 20.25 -14.27 -12.65
CA ASN A 39 20.33 -15.22 -13.76
C ASN A 39 21.79 -15.63 -14.05
N SER A 40 22.71 -14.68 -13.96
CA SER A 40 24.15 -14.93 -14.15
C SER A 40 24.72 -15.82 -13.04
N GLU A 41 24.35 -15.57 -11.78
CA GLU A 41 24.74 -16.40 -10.63
C GLU A 41 24.21 -17.84 -10.76
N ARG A 42 22.97 -18.02 -11.23
CA ARG A 42 22.40 -19.34 -11.51
C ARG A 42 23.15 -20.06 -12.62
N MET A 43 23.54 -19.34 -13.67
CA MET A 43 24.33 -19.91 -14.77
C MET A 43 25.71 -20.34 -14.29
N ILE A 44 26.38 -19.54 -13.45
CA ILE A 44 27.67 -19.92 -12.86
C ILE A 44 27.56 -21.19 -12.03
N ASN A 45 26.52 -21.31 -11.19
CA ASN A 45 26.28 -22.53 -10.43
C ASN A 45 26.06 -23.76 -11.34
N TYR A 46 25.30 -23.60 -12.43
CA TYR A 46 25.08 -24.66 -13.42
C TYR A 46 26.38 -25.10 -14.09
N LEU A 47 27.17 -24.15 -14.59
CA LEU A 47 28.45 -24.43 -15.25
C LEU A 47 29.46 -25.07 -14.28
N ASN A 48 29.46 -24.67 -13.01
CA ASN A 48 30.31 -25.28 -11.99
C ASN A 48 29.95 -26.75 -11.75
N ASP A 49 28.65 -27.06 -11.70
CA ASP A 49 28.16 -28.43 -11.58
C ASP A 49 28.51 -29.28 -12.82
N GLU A 50 28.42 -28.69 -14.02
CA GLU A 50 28.81 -29.34 -15.27
C GLU A 50 30.32 -29.64 -15.31
N MET A 51 31.17 -28.67 -14.96
CA MET A 51 32.62 -28.87 -14.88
C MET A 51 32.99 -29.96 -13.88
N SER A 52 32.34 -29.98 -12.71
CA SER A 52 32.55 -31.00 -11.69
C SER A 52 32.15 -32.39 -12.20
N SER A 53 31.01 -32.48 -12.89
CA SER A 53 30.54 -33.72 -13.52
C SER A 53 31.48 -34.21 -14.63
N ILE A 54 32.03 -33.31 -15.45
CA ILE A 54 32.97 -33.66 -16.53
C ILE A 54 34.32 -34.11 -15.98
N ALA A 55 34.85 -33.38 -14.99
CA ALA A 55 36.15 -33.67 -14.40
C ALA A 55 36.11 -34.87 -13.43
N GLY A 56 34.92 -35.32 -13.02
CA GLY A 56 34.74 -36.43 -12.09
C GLY A 56 35.08 -36.09 -10.64
N PHE A 57 35.18 -34.80 -10.31
CA PHE A 57 35.42 -34.31 -8.96
C PHE A 57 34.11 -33.79 -8.36
N PRO A 58 33.94 -33.87 -7.03
CA PRO A 58 32.84 -33.18 -6.38
C PRO A 58 32.93 -31.67 -6.63
N PRO A 59 31.80 -30.93 -6.62
CA PRO A 59 31.83 -29.49 -6.72
C PRO A 59 32.60 -28.88 -5.54
N ASP A 60 33.75 -28.29 -5.85
CA ASP A 60 34.58 -27.59 -4.88
C ASP A 60 34.26 -26.09 -4.92
N GLY A 61 33.57 -25.61 -3.88
CA GLY A 61 33.35 -24.18 -3.65
C GLY A 61 31.92 -23.79 -3.24
N PRO A 62 31.73 -22.59 -2.66
CA PRO A 62 30.42 -22.09 -2.29
C PRO A 62 29.58 -21.76 -3.53
N LYS A 63 28.33 -22.23 -3.54
CA LYS A 63 27.34 -21.82 -4.55
C LYS A 63 26.75 -20.48 -4.17
N PHE A 64 26.41 -19.66 -5.17
CA PHE A 64 25.62 -18.46 -4.91
C PHE A 64 24.22 -18.88 -4.42
N PRO A 65 23.80 -18.47 -3.21
CA PRO A 65 22.46 -18.75 -2.73
C PRO A 65 21.45 -17.96 -3.55
N PRO A 66 20.17 -18.40 -3.61
CA PRO A 66 19.11 -17.58 -4.19
C PRO A 66 19.09 -16.23 -3.48
N ARG A 67 19.26 -15.15 -4.25
CA ARG A 67 19.13 -13.81 -3.67
C ARG A 67 17.71 -13.63 -3.14
N PRO A 68 17.53 -13.00 -1.96
CA PRO A 68 16.21 -12.65 -1.51
C PRO A 68 15.58 -11.75 -2.57
N ARG A 69 14.32 -12.04 -2.94
CA ARG A 69 13.59 -11.22 -3.91
C ARG A 69 13.63 -9.79 -3.42
N PRO A 70 13.93 -8.81 -4.29
CA PRO A 70 13.91 -7.41 -3.89
C PRO A 70 12.54 -7.15 -3.26
N VAL A 71 12.53 -6.53 -2.08
CA VAL A 71 11.29 -6.07 -1.45
C VAL A 71 10.71 -5.06 -2.43
N VAL A 72 9.70 -5.48 -3.17
CA VAL A 72 8.95 -4.58 -4.03
C VAL A 72 8.28 -3.62 -3.06
N VAL A 73 8.86 -2.43 -2.90
CA VAL A 73 8.13 -1.27 -2.37
C VAL A 73 7.16 -0.90 -3.47
N ALA A 74 6.16 -1.75 -3.67
CA ALA A 74 5.06 -1.46 -4.56
C ALA A 74 4.43 -0.22 -3.94
N GLY A 75 4.56 0.92 -4.62
CA GLY A 75 3.59 1.98 -4.44
C GLY A 75 2.22 1.30 -4.49
N THR A 76 1.47 1.41 -3.40
CA THR A 76 0.15 0.80 -3.29
C THR A 76 -0.68 1.37 -4.43
N LYS A 77 -0.87 0.59 -5.50
CA LYS A 77 -1.74 0.99 -6.60
C LYS A 77 -3.16 0.93 -6.06
N LEU A 78 -3.65 2.09 -5.63
CA LEU A 78 -5.01 2.25 -5.14
C LEU A 78 -5.95 2.12 -6.34
N ASN A 79 -6.88 1.17 -6.29
CA ASN A 79 -7.83 0.93 -7.37
C ASN A 79 -9.13 1.70 -7.15
N ASN A 80 -9.44 2.04 -5.89
CA ASN A 80 -10.69 2.64 -5.48
C ASN A 80 -10.54 4.08 -4.99
N ILE A 81 -9.40 4.41 -4.38
CA ILE A 81 -9.14 5.71 -3.74
C ILE A 81 -8.30 6.60 -4.67
N SER A 82 -8.81 7.77 -5.03
CA SER A 82 -8.06 8.76 -5.81
C SER A 82 -7.34 9.76 -4.90
N VAL A 83 -6.00 9.68 -4.88
CA VAL A 83 -5.15 10.57 -4.07
C VAL A 83 -4.25 11.39 -4.99
N ASN A 84 -4.32 12.72 -4.88
CA ASN A 84 -3.44 13.61 -5.65
C ASN A 84 -1.97 13.47 -5.17
N ASN A 85 -1.04 13.50 -6.14
CA ASN A 85 0.39 13.16 -6.13
C ASN A 85 1.31 13.70 -5.00
N SER A 86 0.80 14.35 -3.94
CA SER A 86 1.59 14.92 -2.84
C SER A 86 1.27 14.34 -1.45
N VAL A 87 0.23 13.51 -1.34
CA VAL A 87 -0.21 12.95 -0.05
C VAL A 87 0.37 11.54 0.20
N VAL A 88 0.71 10.81 -0.86
CA VAL A 88 1.23 9.43 -0.79
C VAL A 88 2.63 9.36 -0.14
N GLY A 89 3.46 10.41 -0.23
CA GLY A 89 4.79 10.42 0.41
C GLY A 89 4.80 10.82 1.89
N THR A 90 3.69 11.36 2.41
CA THR A 90 3.62 11.89 3.78
C THR A 90 2.74 11.07 4.72
N ILE A 91 1.89 10.20 4.16
CA ILE A 91 0.96 9.34 4.89
C ILE A 91 1.43 7.88 4.85
N ASN A 92 1.10 7.11 5.89
CA ASN A 92 1.40 5.69 5.97
C ASN A 92 0.70 4.92 4.83
N THR A 93 1.45 4.66 3.74
CA THR A 93 0.93 4.08 2.49
C THR A 93 0.44 2.65 2.63
N GLY A 94 0.91 1.92 3.66
CA GLY A 94 0.43 0.59 4.00
C GLY A 94 -1.01 0.61 4.51
N SER A 95 -1.37 1.58 5.35
CA SER A 95 -2.73 1.74 5.87
C SER A 95 -3.72 2.09 4.76
N ILE A 96 -3.35 3.00 3.84
CA ILE A 96 -4.18 3.33 2.67
C ILE A 96 -4.36 2.13 1.73
N GLY A 97 -3.28 1.37 1.48
CA GLY A 97 -3.38 0.15 0.68
C GLY A 97 -4.32 -0.89 1.30
N THR A 98 -4.30 -1.01 2.64
CA THR A 98 -5.23 -1.88 3.37
C THR A 98 -6.68 -1.40 3.23
N VAL A 99 -6.93 -0.10 3.31
CA VAL A 99 -8.26 0.47 3.08
C VAL A 99 -8.74 0.16 1.66
N ASP A 100 -7.90 0.35 0.65
CA ASP A 100 -8.24 0.09 -0.76
C ASP A 100 -8.60 -1.39 -1.03
N GLN A 101 -7.85 -2.31 -0.41
CA GLN A 101 -8.14 -3.75 -0.46
C GLN A 101 -9.47 -4.08 0.22
N SER A 102 -9.72 -3.51 1.40
CA SER A 102 -10.98 -3.72 2.13
C SER A 102 -12.20 -3.18 1.37
N ILE A 103 -12.08 -2.05 0.67
CA ILE A 103 -13.14 -1.54 -0.21
C ILE A 103 -13.47 -2.56 -1.32
N THR A 104 -12.43 -3.14 -1.93
CA THR A 104 -12.60 -4.18 -2.96
C THR A 104 -13.32 -5.41 -2.40
N ALA A 105 -12.92 -5.86 -1.21
CA ALA A 105 -13.53 -7.01 -0.54
C ALA A 105 -15.00 -6.75 -0.18
N LEU A 106 -15.32 -5.56 0.35
CA LEU A 106 -16.70 -5.16 0.68
C LEU A 106 -17.60 -5.12 -0.55
N ALA A 107 -17.09 -4.59 -1.67
CA ALA A 107 -17.82 -4.58 -2.94
C ALA A 107 -18.09 -6.01 -3.47
N GLN A 108 -17.11 -6.90 -3.36
CA GLN A 108 -17.26 -8.32 -3.75
C GLN A 108 -18.25 -9.08 -2.85
N ASN A 109 -18.33 -8.71 -1.57
CA ASN A 109 -19.26 -9.29 -0.60
C ASN A 109 -20.69 -8.74 -0.72
N GLY A 110 -20.96 -7.82 -1.67
CA GLY A 110 -22.27 -7.19 -1.85
C GLY A 110 -22.59 -6.09 -0.83
N GLU A 111 -21.64 -5.72 0.03
CA GLU A 111 -21.79 -4.64 1.02
C GLU A 111 -21.41 -3.28 0.41
N GLN A 112 -22.04 -2.92 -0.72
CA GLN A 112 -21.69 -1.73 -1.50
C GLN A 112 -21.81 -0.42 -0.69
N GLY A 113 -22.82 -0.31 0.18
CA GLY A 113 -22.98 0.86 1.05
C GLY A 113 -21.81 1.07 2.03
N LEU A 114 -21.17 -0.02 2.49
CA LEU A 114 -19.98 0.07 3.35
C LEU A 114 -18.73 0.37 2.54
N ALA A 115 -18.60 -0.21 1.35
CA ALA A 115 -17.52 0.11 0.43
C ALA A 115 -17.50 1.61 0.08
N GLU A 116 -18.68 2.19 -0.21
CA GLU A 116 -18.84 3.62 -0.50
C GLU A 116 -18.56 4.50 0.73
N ALA A 117 -18.98 4.08 1.92
CA ALA A 117 -18.71 4.80 3.16
C ALA A 117 -17.19 4.88 3.46
N VAL A 118 -16.51 3.74 3.38
CA VAL A 118 -15.05 3.67 3.61
C VAL A 118 -14.31 4.48 2.56
N LYS A 119 -14.70 4.38 1.29
CA LYS A 119 -14.12 5.18 0.21
C LYS A 119 -14.30 6.67 0.46
N GLY A 120 -15.54 7.13 0.67
CA GLY A 120 -15.86 8.55 0.85
C GLY A 120 -15.14 9.17 2.04
N LEU A 121 -15.05 8.46 3.16
CA LEU A 121 -14.30 8.91 4.32
C LEU A 121 -12.79 8.96 4.05
N SER A 122 -12.22 7.91 3.43
CA SER A 122 -10.79 7.91 3.13
C SER A 122 -10.38 9.07 2.21
N GLU A 123 -11.15 9.35 1.16
CA GLU A 123 -10.86 10.44 0.23
C GLU A 123 -10.98 11.80 0.91
N ALA A 124 -12.02 12.02 1.72
CA ALA A 124 -12.22 13.26 2.45
C ALA A 124 -11.10 13.52 3.48
N ILE A 125 -10.71 12.52 4.27
CA ILE A 125 -9.62 12.64 5.26
C ILE A 125 -8.30 13.02 4.57
N LEU A 126 -7.99 12.40 3.43
CA LEU A 126 -6.76 12.66 2.70
C LEU A 126 -6.75 14.08 2.09
N GLN A 127 -7.91 14.54 1.60
CA GLN A 127 -8.07 15.83 0.94
C GLN A 127 -8.30 17.01 1.90
N SER A 128 -8.68 16.75 3.16
CA SER A 128 -8.95 17.80 4.16
C SER A 128 -7.78 18.78 4.31
N GLY A 129 -8.06 20.08 4.26
CA GLY A 129 -7.12 21.14 4.61
C GLY A 129 -7.06 21.41 6.11
N ASP A 130 -8.13 21.12 6.85
CA ASP A 130 -8.24 21.40 8.28
C ASP A 130 -7.46 20.39 9.15
N LEU A 131 -7.27 19.16 8.65
CA LEU A 131 -6.55 18.11 9.37
C LEU A 131 -5.03 18.24 9.24
N THR A 132 -4.34 18.22 10.39
CA THR A 132 -2.88 18.10 10.43
C THR A 132 -2.43 16.73 9.91
N ARG A 133 -1.16 16.63 9.50
CA ARG A 133 -0.56 15.37 9.04
C ARG A 133 -0.72 14.22 10.04
N ASN A 134 -0.54 14.50 11.33
CA ASN A 134 -0.65 13.47 12.37
C ASN A 134 -2.10 12.98 12.51
N GLN A 135 -3.08 13.90 12.47
CA GLN A 135 -4.49 13.54 12.51
C GLN A 135 -4.91 12.73 11.27
N LYS A 136 -4.43 13.11 10.07
CA LYS A 136 -4.67 12.32 8.85
C LYS A 136 -4.11 10.90 8.95
N ASN A 137 -2.88 10.76 9.44
CA ASN A 137 -2.26 9.44 9.63
C ASN A 137 -3.06 8.59 10.61
N GLU A 138 -3.41 9.15 11.75
CA GLU A 138 -4.17 8.46 12.78
C GLU A 138 -5.57 8.05 12.29
N LEU A 139 -6.27 8.94 11.59
CA LEU A 139 -7.58 8.66 11.01
C LEU A 139 -7.53 7.57 9.93
N VAL A 140 -6.51 7.58 9.07
CA VAL A 140 -6.29 6.56 8.06
C VAL A 140 -5.95 5.21 8.70
N GLU A 141 -5.17 5.20 9.78
CA GLU A 141 -4.87 3.98 10.53
C GLU A 141 -6.13 3.41 11.19
N ILE A 142 -6.93 4.26 11.85
CA ILE A 142 -8.23 3.86 12.40
C ILE A 142 -9.12 3.28 11.29
N LEU A 143 -9.25 3.99 10.16
CA LEU A 143 -10.08 3.55 9.05
C LEU A 143 -9.58 2.24 8.43
N SER A 144 -8.26 2.00 8.42
CA SER A 144 -7.69 0.74 7.95
C SER A 144 -8.11 -0.46 8.80
N VAL A 145 -8.15 -0.29 10.13
CA VAL A 145 -8.61 -1.32 11.06
C VAL A 145 -10.11 -1.52 10.90
N VAL A 146 -10.89 -0.44 10.91
CA VAL A 146 -12.35 -0.48 10.78
C VAL A 146 -12.75 -1.13 9.44
N ALA A 147 -12.15 -0.73 8.33
CA ALA A 147 -12.46 -1.30 7.02
C ALA A 147 -12.13 -2.80 6.95
N LYS A 148 -11.03 -3.23 7.58
CA LYS A 148 -10.67 -4.65 7.68
C LYS A 148 -11.67 -5.45 8.50
N GLU A 149 -12.12 -4.90 9.63
CA GLU A 149 -13.16 -5.50 10.46
C GLU A 149 -14.52 -5.51 9.75
N SER A 150 -14.85 -4.50 8.94
CA SER A 150 -16.06 -4.50 8.11
C SER A 150 -16.01 -5.58 7.03
N ALA A 151 -14.85 -5.78 6.39
CA ALA A 151 -14.68 -6.80 5.36
C ALA A 151 -14.65 -8.25 5.93
N ALA A 152 -14.45 -8.41 7.24
CA ALA A 152 -14.45 -9.71 7.89
C ALA A 152 -15.88 -10.29 8.01
N PRO A 153 -16.02 -11.64 8.05
CA PRO A 153 -17.29 -12.29 8.33
C PRO A 153 -17.89 -11.80 9.65
N LYS A 154 -19.22 -11.62 9.71
CA LYS A 154 -19.93 -11.03 10.86
C LYS A 154 -19.55 -11.66 12.21
N ASP A 155 -19.36 -12.96 12.26
CA ASP A 155 -19.02 -13.71 13.48
C ASP A 155 -17.57 -13.51 13.96
N ALA A 156 -16.69 -13.07 13.06
CA ALA A 156 -15.27 -12.83 13.34
C ALA A 156 -14.96 -11.34 13.60
N ARG A 157 -15.97 -10.46 13.49
CA ARG A 157 -15.79 -9.00 13.66
C ARG A 157 -15.57 -8.64 15.12
N ARG A 158 -14.55 -7.83 15.38
CA ARG A 158 -14.30 -7.26 16.70
C ARG A 158 -15.09 -5.97 16.89
N ASN A 159 -16.41 -6.09 17.01
CA ASN A 159 -17.35 -4.95 17.05
C ASN A 159 -16.98 -3.91 18.11
N THR A 160 -16.66 -4.33 19.34
CA THR A 160 -16.28 -3.40 20.43
C THR A 160 -15.04 -2.58 20.09
N VAL A 161 -14.06 -3.20 19.44
CA VAL A 161 -12.83 -2.51 19.02
C VAL A 161 -13.13 -1.53 17.90
N ALA A 162 -13.90 -1.96 16.90
CA ALA A 162 -14.30 -1.10 15.78
C ALA A 162 -15.09 0.13 16.26
N ILE A 163 -16.06 -0.06 17.17
CA ILE A 163 -16.86 1.03 17.74
C ILE A 163 -15.99 2.02 18.51
N SER A 164 -15.08 1.55 19.38
CA SER A 164 -14.17 2.43 20.13
C SER A 164 -13.25 3.26 19.21
N LEU A 165 -12.77 2.65 18.11
CA LEU A 165 -11.96 3.36 17.12
C LEU A 165 -12.79 4.39 16.34
N LEU A 166 -14.04 4.07 15.99
CA LEU A 166 -14.96 5.02 15.36
C LEU A 166 -15.30 6.21 16.27
N GLU A 167 -15.50 5.99 17.57
CA GLU A 167 -15.68 7.06 18.57
C GLU A 167 -14.44 7.96 18.68
N LYS A 168 -13.25 7.39 18.54
CA LYS A 168 -12.01 8.17 18.50
C LYS A 168 -11.90 8.98 17.19
N ALA A 169 -12.23 8.37 16.05
CA ALA A 169 -12.19 9.03 14.76
C ALA A 169 -13.15 10.21 14.68
N THR A 170 -14.38 10.04 15.16
CA THR A 170 -15.39 11.12 15.21
C THR A 170 -14.87 12.34 15.96
N LYS A 171 -14.28 12.16 17.15
CA LYS A 171 -13.66 13.25 17.93
C LYS A 171 -12.54 13.99 17.18
N ILE A 172 -11.74 13.28 16.40
CA ILE A 172 -10.66 13.90 15.60
C ILE A 172 -11.28 14.72 14.46
N THR A 173 -12.34 14.20 13.83
CA THR A 173 -13.02 14.87 12.70
C THR A 173 -13.95 16.01 13.12
N GLU A 174 -14.42 16.06 14.38
CA GLU A 174 -15.27 17.16 14.91
C GLU A 174 -14.60 18.53 14.80
N LEU A 175 -13.27 18.57 14.77
CA LEU A 175 -12.49 19.81 14.67
C LEU A 175 -12.26 20.26 13.22
N ALA A 176 -12.64 19.44 12.23
CA ALA A 176 -12.42 19.68 10.81
C ALA A 176 -13.74 20.03 10.11
N SER A 177 -13.89 21.32 9.77
CA SER A 177 -15.12 21.86 9.20
C SER A 177 -15.33 21.40 7.75
N ASP A 178 -14.24 21.23 7.01
CA ASP A 178 -14.21 20.87 5.60
C ASP A 178 -14.72 19.44 5.27
N ILE A 179 -14.69 18.54 6.25
CA ILE A 179 -15.14 17.14 6.08
C ILE A 179 -16.42 16.80 6.83
N THR A 180 -17.03 17.77 7.52
CA THR A 180 -18.17 17.53 8.41
C THR A 180 -19.36 16.89 7.68
N ASP A 181 -19.71 17.36 6.48
CA ASP A 181 -20.83 16.80 5.69
C ASP A 181 -20.59 15.33 5.32
N VAL A 182 -19.35 14.99 4.95
CA VAL A 182 -18.96 13.62 4.60
C VAL A 182 -18.99 12.72 5.83
N CYS A 183 -18.49 13.21 6.95
CA CYS A 183 -18.50 12.52 8.24
C CYS A 183 -19.93 12.26 8.73
N GLN A 184 -20.82 13.25 8.68
CA GLN A 184 -22.22 13.09 9.08
C GLN A 184 -22.96 12.08 8.21
N LYS A 185 -22.63 12.01 6.92
CA LYS A 185 -23.23 11.04 6.00
C LYS A 185 -22.76 9.61 6.27
N TRP A 186 -21.46 9.39 6.44
CA TRP A 186 -20.87 8.05 6.37
C TRP A 186 -20.51 7.43 7.72
N TRP A 187 -20.26 8.22 8.78
CA TRP A 187 -20.02 7.64 10.10
C TRP A 187 -21.17 6.77 10.60
N PRO A 188 -22.45 7.20 10.49
CA PRO A 188 -23.58 6.37 10.94
C PRO A 188 -23.66 5.01 10.23
N VAL A 189 -23.29 4.96 8.94
CA VAL A 189 -23.28 3.73 8.15
C VAL A 189 -22.27 2.73 8.71
N LEU A 190 -21.08 3.19 9.09
CA LEU A 190 -20.06 2.35 9.73
C LEU A 190 -20.48 1.90 11.13
N PHE A 191 -21.04 2.80 11.95
CA PHE A 191 -21.55 2.42 13.28
C PHE A 191 -22.65 1.36 13.18
N ALA A 192 -23.57 1.50 12.22
CA ALA A 192 -24.64 0.52 12.00
C ALA A 192 -24.11 -0.88 11.65
N ALA A 193 -22.99 -0.97 10.92
CA ALA A 193 -22.40 -2.25 10.54
C ALA A 193 -21.87 -3.07 11.73
N PHE A 194 -21.51 -2.41 12.82
CA PHE A 194 -20.96 -3.04 14.03
C PHE A 194 -21.94 -3.12 15.19
N SER A 195 -23.01 -2.31 15.20
CA SER A 195 -24.04 -2.35 16.25
C SER A 195 -25.04 -3.50 16.08
N VAL A 196 -25.29 -3.95 14.84
CA VAL A 196 -26.28 -5.01 14.54
C VAL A 196 -25.83 -6.40 14.99
N ALA A 197 -24.54 -6.62 15.22
CA ALA A 197 -23.99 -7.91 15.65
C ALA A 197 -23.73 -8.01 17.17
N ALA A 198 -24.25 -7.06 17.96
CA ALA A 198 -24.20 -7.10 19.43
C ALA A 198 -25.51 -7.60 20.07
N GLY A 199 -26.45 -8.13 19.28
CA GLY A 199 -27.72 -8.72 19.72
C GLY A 199 -27.79 -10.21 19.44
#